data_AF-A0A4Q9B1A2-F1
#
_entry.id   AF-A0A4Q9B1A2-F1
#
_cell.length_a   1.000
_cell.length_b   1.000
_cell.length_c   1.000
_cell.angle_alpha   90.00
_cell.angle_beta   90.00
_cell.angle_gamma   90.00
#
_symmetry.space_group_name_H-M   'P 1'
#
loop_
_entity.id
_entity.type
_entity.pdbx_description
1 polymer ?
#
loop_
_entity_poly.entity_id
_entity_poly.type
_entity_poly.pdbx_seq_one_letter_code
_entity_poly.pdbx_strand_id
1 'polypeptide(L)'
;MRGVGEWVAHLRAHIPLALSGEDPEGVHQVRVAGRRLRVYLDLLGWRLLQDDLRRLVRGAGRVRDLEVALTGPSALPPGFRAHLAEELRLARANLPGLLASPWTEALLRALAVLPPLDAGVAEKSLERLVARAEARLAGLGREPSLEALHAYRRALRRVRYAKEFLGLPAKREKALQEVLGGLQDLDVLLGLLVAYLAQAQDPEAAALRERLEAKRQKGLAEVWGHLGLASDHA
;
A
#
# COMPACT_ATOMS: atom_id res chain seq x y z
N MET A 1 8.24 -12.69 19.97
CA MET A 1 7.37 -11.65 19.34
C MET A 1 8.20 -10.38 19.18
N ARG A 2 8.09 -9.68 18.04
CA ARG A 2 8.83 -8.42 17.82
C ARG A 2 8.10 -7.26 18.49
N GLY A 3 8.86 -6.37 19.12
CA GLY A 3 8.32 -5.17 19.76
C GLY A 3 7.93 -4.09 18.74
N VAL A 4 7.08 -3.17 19.17
CA VAL A 4 6.67 -1.99 18.38
C VAL A 4 7.80 -0.98 18.18
N GLY A 5 8.77 -0.95 19.11
CA GLY A 5 9.85 0.04 19.15
C GLY A 5 10.68 0.10 17.87
N GLU A 6 10.99 -1.05 17.26
CA GLU A 6 11.71 -1.13 15.98
C GLU A 6 10.99 -0.33 14.87
N TRP A 7 9.67 -0.51 14.75
CA TRP A 7 8.89 0.17 13.71
C TRP A 7 8.61 1.64 14.01
N VAL A 8 8.58 2.03 15.29
CA VAL A 8 8.52 3.45 15.68
C VAL A 8 9.84 4.14 15.38
N ALA A 9 10.97 3.53 15.74
CA ALA A 9 12.30 4.03 15.41
C ALA A 9 12.49 4.11 13.89
N HIS A 10 12.06 3.08 13.16
CA HIS A 10 12.06 3.06 11.70
C HIS A 10 11.25 4.22 11.13
N LEU A 11 10.02 4.44 11.61
CA LEU A 11 9.20 5.56 11.16
C LEU A 11 9.88 6.91 11.43
N ARG A 12 10.44 7.11 12.63
CA ARG A 12 11.15 8.35 12.99
C ARG A 12 12.35 8.61 12.09
N ALA A 13 13.16 7.58 11.81
CA ALA A 13 14.37 7.70 11.00
C ALA A 13 14.06 8.07 9.53
N HIS A 14 12.92 7.60 9.00
CA HIS A 14 12.57 7.81 7.59
C HIS A 14 11.74 9.08 7.34
N ILE A 15 11.24 9.76 8.38
CA ILE A 15 10.56 11.05 8.21
C ILE A 15 11.50 12.13 7.63
N PRO A 16 12.72 12.35 8.17
CA PRO A 16 13.67 13.29 7.57
C PRO A 16 14.04 12.94 6.13
N LEU A 17 14.25 11.65 5.82
CA LEU A 17 14.53 11.19 4.45
C LEU A 17 13.34 11.49 3.51
N ALA A 18 12.12 11.19 3.96
CA ALA A 18 10.91 11.53 3.24
C ALA A 18 10.73 13.04 3.03
N LEU A 19 11.21 13.88 3.96
CA LEU A 19 11.16 15.33 3.83
C LEU A 19 12.21 15.88 2.86
N SER A 20 13.42 15.31 2.85
CA SER A 20 14.50 15.73 1.95
C SER A 20 14.15 15.54 0.47
N GLY A 21 13.47 14.43 0.15
CA GLY A 21 13.18 14.05 -1.23
C GLY A 21 14.38 13.53 -2.03
N GLU A 22 15.56 13.45 -1.42
CA GLU A 22 16.77 12.90 -2.04
C GLU A 22 16.66 11.39 -2.27
N ASP A 23 16.03 10.69 -1.32
CA ASP A 23 15.77 9.26 -1.40
C ASP A 23 14.26 8.98 -1.61
N PRO A 24 13.84 8.46 -2.79
CA PRO A 24 12.46 8.04 -3.03
C PRO A 24 12.01 6.90 -2.10
N GLU A 25 12.95 6.21 -1.44
CA GLU A 25 12.64 5.17 -0.46
C GLU A 25 12.15 5.75 0.87
N GLY A 26 12.45 7.00 1.20
CA GLY A 26 12.01 7.64 2.45
C GLY A 26 10.49 7.60 2.62
N VAL A 27 9.74 8.01 1.60
CA VAL A 27 8.26 8.00 1.60
C VAL A 27 7.72 6.57 1.61
N HIS A 28 8.37 5.65 0.88
CA HIS A 28 8.01 4.24 0.90
C HIS A 28 8.09 3.67 2.32
N GLN A 29 9.18 3.93 3.02
CA GLN A 29 9.44 3.40 4.37
C GLN A 29 8.53 4.01 5.43
N VAL A 30 8.18 5.30 5.31
CA VAL A 30 7.11 5.92 6.14
C VAL A 30 5.78 5.17 5.96
N ARG A 31 5.39 4.87 4.71
CA ARG A 31 4.16 4.10 4.44
C ARG A 31 4.25 2.67 4.99
N VAL A 32 5.39 2.00 4.84
CA VAL A 32 5.60 0.63 5.36
C VAL A 32 5.47 0.60 6.87
N ALA A 33 6.20 1.45 7.58
CA ALA A 33 6.15 1.53 9.04
C ALA A 33 4.75 1.88 9.53
N GLY A 34 4.11 2.91 8.94
CA GLY A 34 2.74 3.28 9.31
C GLY A 34 1.74 2.14 9.11
N ARG A 35 1.84 1.36 8.03
CA ARG A 35 0.96 0.19 7.80
C ARG A 35 1.21 -0.93 8.81
N ARG A 36 2.46 -1.14 9.23
CA ARG A 36 2.83 -2.17 10.22
C ARG A 36 2.39 -1.78 11.62
N LEU A 37 2.59 -0.53 12.02
CA LEU A 37 2.11 0.02 13.29
C LEU A 37 0.58 -0.09 13.42
N ARG A 38 -0.15 0.08 12.32
CA ARG A 38 -1.61 -0.20 12.31
C ARG A 38 -1.93 -1.64 12.64
N VAL A 39 -1.17 -2.59 12.09
CA VAL A 39 -1.37 -4.02 12.41
C VAL A 39 -0.98 -4.31 13.85
N TYR A 40 0.05 -3.66 14.38
CA TYR A 40 0.40 -3.76 15.81
C TYR A 40 -0.77 -3.32 16.71
N LEU A 41 -1.42 -2.19 16.39
CA LEU A 41 -2.63 -1.75 17.10
C LEU A 41 -3.78 -2.75 16.97
N ASP A 42 -3.96 -3.38 15.80
CA ASP A 42 -4.95 -4.46 15.65
C ASP A 42 -4.65 -5.65 16.56
N LEU A 43 -3.37 -6.02 16.71
CA LEU A 43 -2.92 -7.11 17.59
C LEU A 43 -3.10 -6.77 19.08
N LEU A 44 -3.01 -5.50 19.45
CA LEU A 44 -3.42 -5.02 20.78
C LEU A 44 -4.94 -5.01 20.98
N GLY A 45 -5.73 -5.19 19.92
CA GLY A 45 -7.18 -5.00 19.94
C GLY A 45 -7.60 -3.53 20.03
N TRP A 46 -6.69 -2.59 19.75
CA TRP A 46 -6.89 -1.17 19.91
C TRP A 46 -7.40 -0.50 18.64
N ARG A 47 -8.38 0.40 18.80
CA ARG A 47 -8.89 1.25 17.72
C ARG A 47 -8.28 2.66 17.72
N LEU A 48 -7.79 3.12 18.87
CA LEU A 48 -7.12 4.41 19.00
C LEU A 48 -5.87 4.45 18.10
N LEU A 49 -5.54 5.62 17.54
CA LEU A 49 -4.42 5.86 16.61
C LEU A 49 -4.50 5.17 15.24
N GLN A 50 -5.51 4.31 14.99
CA GLN A 50 -5.71 3.68 13.68
C GLN A 50 -6.01 4.70 12.57
N ASP A 51 -6.82 5.71 12.90
CA ASP A 51 -7.19 6.77 11.98
C ASP A 51 -6.03 7.75 11.78
N ASP A 52 -5.26 8.02 12.84
CA ASP A 52 -4.06 8.84 12.75
C ASP A 52 -3.00 8.23 11.83
N LEU A 53 -2.65 6.96 12.06
CA LEU A 53 -1.74 6.25 11.16
C LEU A 53 -2.32 6.11 9.74
N ARG A 54 -3.65 6.03 9.60
CA ARG A 54 -4.28 6.02 8.27
C ARG A 54 -4.10 7.36 7.57
N ARG A 55 -4.26 8.48 8.27
CA ARG A 55 -4.00 9.82 7.75
C ARG A 55 -2.55 9.94 7.29
N LEU A 56 -1.60 9.51 8.12
CA LEU A 56 -0.17 9.53 7.77
C LEU A 56 0.11 8.71 6.49
N VAL A 57 -0.33 7.45 6.45
CA VAL A 57 -0.11 6.55 5.31
C VAL A 57 -0.79 7.03 4.03
N ARG A 58 -1.98 7.66 4.14
CA ARG A 58 -2.72 8.20 3.00
C ARG A 58 -2.07 9.48 2.48
N GLY A 59 -1.67 10.40 3.37
CA GLY A 59 -1.04 11.65 2.98
C GLY A 59 0.31 11.45 2.29
N ALA A 60 1.10 10.46 2.74
CA ALA A 60 2.31 10.02 2.02
C ALA A 60 2.01 9.16 0.76
N GLY A 61 0.75 8.79 0.53
CA GLY A 61 0.35 7.86 -0.52
C GLY A 61 0.57 8.42 -1.92
N ARG A 62 0.08 9.65 -2.16
CA ARG A 62 0.14 10.31 -3.47
C ARG A 62 1.57 10.44 -3.99
N VAL A 63 2.49 10.91 -3.13
CA VAL A 63 3.91 11.05 -3.47
C VAL A 63 4.50 9.72 -3.93
N ARG A 64 4.31 8.65 -3.15
CA ARG A 64 4.86 7.33 -3.51
C ARG A 64 4.23 6.76 -4.78
N ASP A 65 2.93 6.94 -4.98
CA ASP A 65 2.25 6.40 -6.16
C ASP A 65 2.77 7.11 -7.43
N LEU A 66 3.07 8.41 -7.37
CA LEU A 66 3.69 9.18 -8.46
C LEU A 66 5.16 8.82 -8.69
N GLU A 67 5.94 8.62 -7.63
CA GLU A 67 7.34 8.18 -7.75
C GLU A 67 7.44 6.82 -8.43
N VAL A 68 6.61 5.86 -8.02
CA VAL A 68 6.57 4.52 -8.64
C VAL A 68 6.19 4.62 -10.11
N ALA A 69 5.24 5.48 -10.47
CA ALA A 69 4.87 5.69 -11.85
C ALA A 69 6.02 6.26 -12.69
N LEU A 70 6.76 7.24 -12.17
CA LEU A 70 7.86 7.92 -12.87
C LEU A 70 9.12 7.07 -13.01
N THR A 71 9.43 6.23 -12.01
CA THR A 71 10.59 5.32 -12.01
C THR A 71 10.25 3.91 -12.50
N GLY A 72 9.00 3.66 -12.86
CA GLY A 72 8.53 2.36 -13.31
C GLY A 72 9.13 1.93 -14.66
N PRO A 73 8.99 0.65 -15.04
CA PRO A 73 9.59 0.10 -16.25
C PRO A 73 8.92 0.57 -17.56
N SER A 74 7.75 1.19 -17.47
CA SER A 74 7.00 1.63 -18.65
C SER A 74 7.59 2.93 -19.22
N ALA A 75 7.89 2.95 -20.52
CA ALA A 75 8.20 4.17 -21.22
C ALA A 75 6.97 5.10 -21.26
N LEU A 76 7.01 6.18 -20.48
CA LEU A 76 5.95 7.18 -20.41
C LEU A 76 6.07 8.20 -21.56
N PRO A 77 4.98 8.52 -22.26
CA PRO A 77 4.92 9.65 -23.19
C PRO A 77 5.41 10.94 -22.55
N PRO A 78 6.08 11.84 -23.29
CA PRO A 78 6.66 13.07 -22.73
C PRO A 78 5.63 13.95 -22.01
N GLY A 79 4.43 14.13 -22.59
CA GLY A 79 3.35 14.94 -22.02
C GLY A 79 2.86 14.38 -20.68
N PHE A 80 2.55 13.09 -20.65
CA PHE A 80 2.15 12.41 -19.42
C PHE A 80 3.25 12.41 -18.35
N ARG A 81 4.52 12.17 -18.73
CA ARG A 81 5.65 12.25 -17.80
C ARG A 81 5.78 13.63 -17.16
N ALA A 82 5.70 14.69 -17.97
CA ALA A 82 5.77 16.06 -17.47
C ALA A 82 4.63 16.37 -16.49
N HIS A 83 3.41 15.93 -16.81
CA HIS A 83 2.27 16.04 -15.91
C HIS A 83 2.50 15.35 -14.57
N LEU A 84 2.96 14.08 -14.57
CA LEU A 84 3.25 13.36 -13.33
C LEU A 84 4.37 13.99 -12.51
N ALA A 85 5.39 14.55 -13.17
CA ALA A 85 6.49 15.24 -12.51
C ALA A 85 6.01 16.50 -11.78
N GLU A 86 5.12 17.28 -12.40
CA GLU A 86 4.51 18.46 -11.78
C GLU A 86 3.59 18.07 -10.61
N GLU A 87 2.75 17.06 -10.80
CA GLU A 87 1.92 16.50 -9.72
C GLU A 87 2.77 16.02 -8.54
N LEU A 88 3.93 15.40 -8.81
CA LEU A 88 4.86 14.95 -7.77
C LEU A 88 5.45 16.14 -7.05
N ARG A 89 5.86 17.19 -7.76
CA ARG A 89 6.39 18.42 -7.18
C ARG A 89 5.37 19.07 -6.23
N LEU A 90 4.11 19.16 -6.65
CA LEU A 90 3.01 19.69 -5.82
C LEU A 90 2.73 18.79 -4.60
N ALA A 91 2.68 17.47 -4.79
CA ALA A 91 2.47 16.53 -3.69
C ALA A 91 3.63 16.58 -2.67
N ARG A 92 4.87 16.71 -3.14
CA ARG A 92 6.07 16.89 -2.32
C ARG A 92 6.04 18.20 -1.54
N ALA A 93 5.61 19.30 -2.16
CA ALA A 93 5.48 20.60 -1.49
C ALA A 93 4.48 20.57 -0.30
N ASN A 94 3.46 19.71 -0.37
CA ASN A 94 2.48 19.53 0.71
C ASN A 94 2.94 18.56 1.81
N LEU A 95 3.97 17.76 1.57
CA LEU A 95 4.41 16.70 2.49
C LEU A 95 4.93 17.23 3.84
N PRO A 96 5.69 18.35 3.91
CA PRO A 96 6.11 18.93 5.19
C PRO A 96 4.95 19.31 6.11
N GLY A 97 3.87 19.86 5.56
CA GLY A 97 2.66 20.20 6.33
C GLY A 97 2.02 18.99 7.03
N LEU A 98 2.29 17.78 6.55
CA LEU A 98 1.92 16.54 7.23
C LEU A 98 3.03 16.04 8.15
N LEU A 99 4.22 15.77 7.62
CA LEU A 99 5.26 15.00 8.32
C LEU A 99 5.99 15.81 9.40
N ALA A 100 6.15 17.11 9.22
CA ALA A 100 6.76 18.02 10.19
C ALA A 100 5.72 18.68 11.11
N SER A 101 4.45 18.24 11.07
CA SER A 101 3.39 18.83 11.88
C SER A 101 3.50 18.43 13.36
N PRO A 102 3.05 19.30 14.29
CA PRO A 102 2.93 18.95 15.71
C PRO A 102 2.05 17.71 15.95
N TRP A 103 1.06 17.48 15.08
CA TRP A 103 0.22 16.28 15.12
C TRP A 103 1.04 15.00 14.85
N THR A 104 1.90 14.99 13.84
CA THR A 104 2.77 13.83 13.55
C THR A 104 3.73 13.59 14.71
N GLU A 105 4.29 14.64 15.28
CA GLU A 105 5.17 14.53 16.45
C GLU A 105 4.44 13.93 17.67
N ALA A 106 3.21 14.39 17.95
CA ALA A 106 2.37 13.85 19.01
C ALA A 106 2.01 12.38 18.78
N LEU A 107 1.68 12.00 17.53
CA LEU A 107 1.44 10.62 17.13
C LEU A 107 2.67 9.75 17.42
N LEU A 108 3.88 10.21 17.04
CA LEU A 108 5.11 9.45 17.30
C LEU A 108 5.39 9.26 18.79
N ARG A 109 5.09 10.25 19.63
CA ARG A 109 5.19 10.13 21.10
C ARG A 109 4.20 9.09 21.63
N ALA A 110 2.95 9.13 21.18
CA ALA A 110 1.93 8.16 21.58
C ALA A 110 2.29 6.72 21.16
N LEU A 111 2.85 6.54 19.96
CA LEU A 111 3.28 5.23 19.47
C LEU A 111 4.48 4.66 20.24
N ALA A 112 5.37 5.53 20.75
CA ALA A 112 6.57 5.11 21.46
C ALA A 112 6.29 4.50 22.84
N VAL A 113 5.12 4.78 23.42
CA VAL A 113 4.71 4.28 24.75
C VAL A 113 3.69 3.14 24.66
N LEU A 114 3.48 2.57 23.47
CA LEU A 114 2.57 1.44 23.31
C LEU A 114 3.05 0.22 24.11
N PRO A 115 2.13 -0.53 24.74
CA PRO A 115 2.49 -1.70 25.52
C PRO A 115 2.99 -2.84 24.62
N PRO A 116 3.72 -3.82 25.20
CA PRO A 116 3.99 -5.07 24.51
C PRO A 116 2.70 -5.81 24.18
N LEU A 117 2.76 -6.71 23.18
CA LEU A 117 1.63 -7.55 22.83
C LEU A 117 1.37 -8.59 23.92
N ASP A 118 0.12 -8.69 24.36
CA ASP A 118 -0.37 -9.86 25.09
C ASP A 118 -0.60 -11.02 24.11
N ALA A 119 -0.12 -12.22 24.44
CA ALA A 119 -0.19 -13.37 23.55
C ALA A 119 -1.63 -13.77 23.22
N GLY A 120 -2.50 -13.85 24.22
CA GLY A 120 -3.90 -14.28 24.03
C GLY A 120 -4.73 -13.27 23.23
N VAL A 121 -4.52 -11.96 23.46
CA VAL A 121 -5.17 -10.91 22.67
C VAL A 121 -4.63 -10.89 21.23
N ALA A 122 -3.32 -11.07 21.05
CA ALA A 122 -2.71 -11.03 19.74
C ALA A 122 -3.09 -12.25 18.87
N GLU A 123 -3.19 -13.44 19.45
CA GLU A 123 -3.67 -14.66 18.77
C GLU A 123 -5.12 -14.49 18.29
N LYS A 124 -6.04 -14.10 19.18
CA LYS A 124 -7.43 -13.79 18.81
C LYS A 124 -7.53 -12.71 17.73
N SER A 125 -6.62 -11.74 17.74
CA SER A 125 -6.57 -10.70 16.73
C SER A 125 -6.05 -11.20 15.38
N LEU A 126 -5.05 -12.09 15.39
CA LEU A 126 -4.58 -12.77 14.18
C LEU A 126 -5.70 -13.63 13.57
N GLU A 127 -6.41 -14.44 14.36
CA GLU A 127 -7.53 -15.25 13.90
C GLU A 127 -8.58 -14.41 13.17
N ARG A 128 -8.96 -13.27 13.76
CA ARG A 128 -9.88 -12.31 13.12
C ARG A 128 -9.33 -11.75 11.81
N LEU A 129 -8.04 -11.45 11.73
CA LEU A 129 -7.41 -10.98 10.49
C LEU A 129 -7.39 -12.06 9.41
N VAL A 130 -7.13 -13.32 9.78
CA VAL A 130 -7.14 -14.48 8.88
C VAL A 130 -8.55 -14.73 8.34
N ALA A 131 -9.54 -14.87 9.23
CA ALA A 131 -10.94 -15.06 8.84
C ALA A 131 -11.43 -13.94 7.92
N ARG A 132 -10.99 -12.69 8.18
CA ARG A 132 -11.32 -11.53 7.35
C ARG A 132 -10.69 -11.58 5.95
N ALA A 133 -9.49 -12.15 5.82
CA ALA A 133 -8.82 -12.36 4.53
C ALA A 133 -9.45 -13.53 3.76
N GLU A 134 -9.80 -14.62 4.44
CA GLU A 134 -10.50 -15.77 3.86
C GLU A 134 -11.90 -15.39 3.36
N ALA A 135 -12.67 -14.64 4.15
CA ALA A 135 -13.96 -14.12 3.71
C ALA A 135 -13.86 -13.24 2.46
N ARG A 136 -12.78 -12.48 2.30
CA ARG A 136 -12.52 -11.69 1.09
C ARG A 136 -12.16 -12.55 -0.11
N LEU A 137 -11.36 -13.59 0.10
CA LEU A 137 -11.04 -14.55 -0.95
C LEU A 137 -12.29 -15.30 -1.42
N ALA A 138 -13.13 -15.74 -0.48
CA ALA A 138 -14.42 -16.37 -0.80
C ALA A 138 -15.35 -15.42 -1.55
N GLY A 139 -15.44 -14.15 -1.14
CA GLY A 139 -16.19 -13.12 -1.86
C GLY A 139 -15.68 -12.89 -3.28
N LEU A 140 -14.36 -12.89 -3.45
CA LEU A 140 -13.70 -12.75 -4.75
C LEU A 140 -14.05 -13.88 -5.73
N GLY A 141 -14.23 -15.10 -5.23
CA GLY A 141 -14.68 -16.23 -6.05
C GLY A 141 -16.16 -16.18 -6.44
N ARG A 142 -16.98 -15.36 -5.75
CA ARG A 142 -18.40 -15.15 -6.09
C ARG A 142 -18.58 -13.99 -7.05
N GLU A 143 -17.86 -12.90 -6.80
CA GLU A 143 -17.94 -11.66 -7.57
C GLU A 143 -16.53 -11.12 -7.79
N PRO A 144 -15.84 -11.58 -8.86
CA PRO A 144 -14.49 -11.14 -9.16
C PRO A 144 -14.50 -9.69 -9.62
N SER A 145 -13.80 -8.84 -8.88
CA SER A 145 -13.58 -7.45 -9.27
C SER A 145 -12.20 -6.99 -8.81
N LEU A 146 -11.67 -5.95 -9.46
CA LEU A 146 -10.44 -5.31 -9.00
C LEU A 146 -10.55 -4.81 -7.57
N GLU A 147 -11.71 -4.25 -7.22
CA GLU A 147 -11.91 -3.69 -5.89
C GLU A 147 -11.88 -4.80 -4.84
N ALA A 148 -12.55 -5.92 -5.10
CA ALA A 148 -12.50 -7.10 -4.25
C ALA A 148 -11.08 -7.67 -4.16
N LEU A 149 -10.34 -7.71 -5.28
CA LEU A 149 -8.95 -8.16 -5.32
C LEU A 149 -8.03 -7.24 -4.50
N HIS A 150 -8.20 -5.93 -4.63
CA HIS A 150 -7.50 -4.92 -3.84
C HIS A 150 -7.81 -5.07 -2.35
N ALA A 151 -9.08 -5.29 -2.01
CA ALA A 151 -9.52 -5.52 -0.64
C ALA A 151 -8.90 -6.80 -0.05
N TYR A 152 -8.84 -7.89 -0.83
CA TYR A 152 -8.15 -9.13 -0.46
C TYR A 152 -6.65 -8.90 -0.25
N ARG A 153 -5.94 -8.30 -1.22
CA ARG A 153 -4.50 -7.96 -1.10
C ARG A 153 -4.22 -7.16 0.18
N ARG A 154 -5.07 -6.18 0.51
CA ARG A 154 -4.94 -5.39 1.75
C ARG A 154 -5.10 -6.24 3.01
N ALA A 155 -6.04 -7.17 3.02
CA ALA A 155 -6.25 -8.08 4.16
C ALA A 155 -5.09 -9.08 4.29
N LEU A 156 -4.64 -9.67 3.18
CA LEU A 156 -3.50 -10.57 3.12
C LEU A 156 -2.22 -9.91 3.66
N ARG A 157 -1.97 -8.65 3.29
CA ARG A 157 -0.85 -7.87 3.84
C ARG A 157 -0.91 -7.71 5.36
N ARG A 158 -2.11 -7.52 5.90
CA ARG A 158 -2.30 -7.40 7.35
C ARG A 158 -2.04 -8.72 8.07
N VAL A 159 -2.48 -9.85 7.50
CA VAL A 159 -2.15 -11.19 8.00
C VAL A 159 -0.64 -11.41 7.99
N ARG A 160 0.05 -11.06 6.90
CA ARG A 160 1.52 -11.15 6.81
C ARG A 160 2.20 -10.40 7.94
N TYR A 161 1.88 -9.12 8.11
CA TYR A 161 2.50 -8.31 9.16
C TYR A 161 2.19 -8.83 10.56
N ALA A 162 0.97 -9.31 10.79
CA ALA A 162 0.59 -9.91 12.07
C ALA A 162 1.44 -11.15 12.38
N LYS A 163 1.57 -12.06 11.41
CA LYS A 163 2.45 -13.24 11.52
C LYS A 163 3.90 -12.85 11.78
N GLU A 164 4.43 -11.86 11.08
CA GLU A 164 5.80 -11.38 11.27
C GLU A 164 6.05 -10.82 12.69
N PHE A 165 5.09 -10.07 13.25
CA PHE A 165 5.17 -9.61 14.65
C PHE A 165 5.15 -10.78 15.65
N LEU A 166 4.36 -11.81 15.36
CA LEU A 166 4.24 -13.00 16.20
C LEU A 166 5.38 -14.01 15.98
N GLY A 167 6.28 -13.77 15.02
CA GLY A 167 7.37 -14.70 14.70
C GLY A 167 6.91 -15.94 13.93
N LEU A 168 5.70 -15.90 13.36
CA LEU A 168 5.10 -16.99 12.60
C LEU A 168 5.54 -16.94 11.11
N PRO A 169 5.59 -18.10 10.43
CA PRO A 169 5.94 -18.15 9.02
C PRO A 169 4.87 -17.46 8.15
N ALA A 170 5.31 -16.52 7.31
CA ALA A 170 4.45 -15.75 6.40
C ALA A 170 4.84 -15.90 4.91
N LYS A 171 5.48 -17.02 4.55
CA LYS A 171 6.01 -17.29 3.20
C LYS A 171 4.89 -17.25 2.15
N ARG A 172 3.76 -17.90 2.43
CA ARG A 172 2.59 -17.94 1.54
C ARG A 172 2.03 -16.54 1.29
N GLU A 173 1.83 -15.76 2.35
CA GLU A 173 1.28 -14.41 2.24
C GLU A 173 2.23 -13.45 1.51
N LYS A 174 3.55 -13.68 1.62
CA LYS A 174 4.57 -12.93 0.88
C LYS A 174 4.51 -13.25 -0.61
N ALA A 175 4.54 -14.53 -0.99
CA ALA A 175 4.48 -14.96 -2.39
C ALA A 175 3.20 -14.45 -3.08
N LEU A 176 2.04 -14.60 -2.44
CA LEU A 176 0.78 -14.08 -2.98
C LEU A 176 0.78 -12.54 -3.09
N GLN A 177 1.40 -11.82 -2.16
CA GLN A 177 1.53 -10.36 -2.25
C GLN A 177 2.45 -9.90 -3.38
N GLU A 178 3.46 -10.68 -3.76
CA GLU A 178 4.37 -10.37 -4.87
C GLU A 178 3.61 -10.47 -6.20
N VAL A 179 2.82 -11.53 -6.40
CA VAL A 179 1.97 -11.70 -7.60
C VAL A 179 0.91 -10.60 -7.68
N LEU A 180 0.18 -10.37 -6.58
CA LEU A 180 -0.80 -9.27 -6.49
C LEU A 180 -0.14 -7.88 -6.59
N GLY A 181 1.17 -7.85 -6.33
CA GLY A 181 2.13 -6.74 -6.37
C GLY A 181 1.99 -5.89 -7.62
N GLY A 182 2.41 -6.48 -8.73
CA GLY A 182 2.53 -5.81 -10.02
C GLY A 182 1.19 -5.38 -10.62
N LEU A 183 0.13 -6.15 -10.40
CA LEU A 183 -1.20 -5.78 -10.89
C LEU A 183 -1.72 -4.49 -10.24
N GLN A 184 -1.46 -4.27 -8.95
CA GLN A 184 -1.85 -3.03 -8.29
C GLN A 184 -1.10 -1.83 -8.84
N ASP A 185 0.21 -1.96 -9.06
CA ASP A 185 1.03 -0.85 -9.52
C ASP A 185 0.63 -0.46 -10.95
N LEU A 186 0.29 -1.46 -11.78
CA LEU A 186 -0.32 -1.26 -13.10
C LEU A 186 -1.67 -0.55 -13.03
N ASP A 187 -2.56 -0.95 -12.11
CA ASP A 187 -3.88 -0.35 -11.92
C ASP A 187 -3.78 1.12 -11.46
N VAL A 188 -2.83 1.43 -10.57
CA VAL A 188 -2.52 2.80 -10.16
C VAL A 188 -2.02 3.63 -11.34
N LEU A 189 -1.11 3.10 -12.15
CA LEU A 189 -0.62 3.80 -13.34
C LEU A 189 -1.74 4.06 -14.36
N LEU A 190 -2.61 3.08 -14.60
CA LEU A 190 -3.79 3.25 -15.45
C LEU A 190 -4.72 4.34 -14.91
N GLY A 191 -5.00 4.36 -13.61
CA GLY A 191 -5.81 5.41 -12.99
C GLY A 191 -5.22 6.81 -13.17
N LEU A 192 -3.90 6.96 -13.03
CA LEU A 192 -3.19 8.22 -13.29
C LEU A 192 -3.31 8.64 -14.76
N LEU A 193 -3.16 7.69 -15.68
CA LEU A 193 -3.21 7.93 -17.13
C LEU A 193 -4.63 8.33 -17.58
N VAL A 194 -5.65 7.67 -17.06
CA VAL A 194 -7.06 8.02 -17.32
C VAL A 194 -7.37 9.43 -16.83
N ALA A 195 -6.92 9.80 -15.63
CA ALA A 195 -7.10 11.15 -15.10
C ALA A 195 -6.41 12.24 -15.95
N TYR A 196 -5.25 11.91 -16.52
CA TYR A 196 -4.53 12.80 -17.44
C TYR A 196 -5.28 12.95 -18.78
N LEU A 197 -5.69 11.84 -19.40
CA LEU A 197 -6.41 11.84 -20.68
C LEU A 197 -7.79 12.50 -20.60
N ALA A 198 -8.39 12.60 -19.41
CA ALA A 198 -9.60 13.37 -19.20
C ALA A 198 -9.40 14.89 -19.39
N GLN A 199 -8.15 15.37 -19.33
CA GLN A 199 -7.80 16.80 -19.36
C GLN A 199 -6.89 17.16 -20.56
N ALA A 200 -6.30 16.18 -21.22
CA ALA A 200 -5.35 16.37 -22.31
C ALA A 200 -5.63 15.44 -23.49
N GLN A 201 -5.51 15.98 -24.70
CA GLN A 201 -5.48 15.17 -25.92
C GLN A 201 -4.04 14.79 -26.24
N ASP A 202 -3.67 13.55 -25.91
CA ASP A 202 -2.35 12.98 -26.14
C ASP A 202 -2.49 11.58 -26.78
N PRO A 203 -2.29 11.46 -28.11
CA PRO A 203 -2.40 10.19 -28.83
C PRO A 203 -1.41 9.12 -28.34
N GLU A 204 -0.22 9.51 -27.89
CA GLU A 204 0.78 8.57 -27.38
C GLU A 204 0.35 8.00 -26.01
N ALA A 205 -0.23 8.86 -25.17
CA ALA A 205 -0.84 8.47 -23.90
C ALA A 205 -2.06 7.55 -24.10
N ALA A 206 -2.90 7.81 -25.10
CA ALA A 206 -3.99 6.91 -25.46
C ALA A 206 -3.46 5.54 -25.90
N ALA A 207 -2.44 5.49 -26.75
CA ALA A 207 -1.81 4.23 -27.16
C ALA A 207 -1.11 3.50 -26.00
N LEU A 208 -0.56 4.23 -25.01
CA LEU A 208 -0.06 3.62 -23.78
C LEU A 208 -1.20 2.97 -22.98
N ARG A 209 -2.37 3.63 -22.86
CA ARG A 209 -3.52 3.10 -22.11
C ARG A 209 -3.93 1.72 -22.62
N GLU A 210 -4.15 1.59 -23.93
CA GLU A 210 -4.54 0.32 -24.55
C GLU A 210 -3.53 -0.80 -24.25
N ARG A 211 -2.22 -0.50 -24.32
CA ARG A 211 -1.16 -1.47 -23.96
C ARG A 211 -1.19 -1.87 -22.50
N LEU A 212 -1.42 -0.93 -21.59
CA LEU A 212 -1.49 -1.20 -20.16
C LEU A 212 -2.77 -1.96 -19.78
N GLU A 213 -3.88 -1.71 -20.46
CA GLU A 213 -5.14 -2.46 -20.30
C GLU A 213 -4.99 -3.92 -20.73
N ALA A 214 -4.38 -4.17 -21.88
CA ALA A 214 -4.04 -5.53 -22.31
C ALA A 214 -3.12 -6.25 -21.31
N LYS A 215 -2.10 -5.54 -20.79
CA LYS A 215 -1.21 -6.07 -19.74
C LYS A 215 -1.98 -6.36 -18.44
N ARG A 216 -2.97 -5.54 -18.10
CA ARG A 216 -3.81 -5.69 -16.91
C ARG A 216 -4.70 -6.93 -17.03
N GLN A 217 -5.30 -7.16 -18.19
CA GLN A 217 -6.12 -8.35 -18.44
C GLN A 217 -5.28 -9.63 -18.34
N LYS A 218 -4.06 -9.63 -18.91
CA LYS A 218 -3.12 -10.74 -18.75
C LYS A 218 -2.73 -10.97 -17.28
N GLY A 219 -2.37 -9.91 -16.57
CA GLY A 219 -1.99 -10.01 -15.15
C GLY A 219 -3.15 -10.47 -14.24
N LEU A 220 -4.39 -10.11 -14.59
CA LEU A 220 -5.58 -10.63 -13.91
C LEU A 220 -5.72 -12.14 -14.10
N ALA A 221 -5.58 -12.64 -15.32
CA ALA A 221 -5.65 -14.08 -15.60
C ALA A 221 -4.59 -14.87 -14.82
N GLU A 222 -3.35 -14.35 -14.74
CA GLU A 222 -2.27 -14.95 -13.94
C GLU A 222 -2.62 -14.99 -12.45
N VAL A 223 -3.16 -13.88 -11.90
CA VAL A 223 -3.60 -13.80 -10.51
C VAL A 223 -4.72 -14.80 -10.23
N TRP A 224 -5.70 -14.94 -11.13
CA TRP A 224 -6.80 -15.90 -10.95
C TRP A 224 -6.28 -17.34 -10.89
N GLY A 225 -5.36 -17.71 -11.78
CA GLY A 225 -4.68 -19.00 -11.74
C GLY A 225 -3.97 -19.24 -10.41
N HIS A 226 -3.25 -18.26 -9.88
CA HIS A 226 -2.57 -18.36 -8.58
C HIS A 226 -3.52 -18.45 -7.38
N LEU A 227 -4.72 -17.90 -7.48
CA LEU A 227 -5.74 -17.96 -6.43
C LEU A 227 -6.63 -19.21 -6.55
N GLY A 228 -6.46 -20.02 -7.59
CA GLY A 228 -7.31 -21.19 -7.85
C GLY A 228 -8.75 -20.80 -8.16
N LEU A 229 -8.97 -19.59 -8.69
CA LEU A 229 -10.28 -19.10 -9.13
C LEU A 229 -10.35 -19.28 -10.65
N ALA A 230 -11.46 -19.83 -11.15
CA ALA A 230 -11.62 -20.08 -12.59
C ALA A 230 -11.54 -18.77 -13.38
N SER A 231 -10.85 -18.82 -14.52
CA SER A 231 -10.62 -17.68 -15.42
C SER A 231 -11.88 -17.26 -16.21
N ASP A 232 -13.03 -17.92 -16.01
CA ASP A 232 -14.26 -17.79 -16.80
C ASP A 232 -15.02 -16.46 -16.59
N HIS A 233 -14.37 -15.47 -15.96
CA HIS A 233 -14.94 -14.17 -15.63
C HIS A 233 -14.10 -13.00 -16.19
N ALA A 234 -13.28 -13.25 -17.21
CA ALA A 234 -12.50 -12.24 -17.93
C ALA A 234 -13.28 -11.62 -19.09
#